data_AF-A0A7C9K6Q5-F1
#
_entry.id   AF-A0A7C9K6Q5-F1
#
_cell.length_a   1.000
_cell.length_b   1.000
_cell.length_c   1.000
_cell.angle_alpha   90.00
_cell.angle_beta   90.00
_cell.angle_gamma   90.00
#
_symmetry.space_group_name_H-M   'P 1'
#
loop_
_entity.id
_entity.type
_entity.pdbx_description
1 polymer ?
#
loop_
_entity_poly.entity_id
_entity_poly.type
_entity_poly.pdbx_seq_one_letter_code
_entity_poly.pdbx_strand_id
1 'polypeptide(L)'
;MPHTQQYVTSQELMDSLVELVEQSELRFQADDDLFGEHMNLFVKSYMVLMCAYLESYLKNLTKHYIDKVDEALVASPYPKNLFRWSVQREKYKHSNDGICEFFSLGISSDDIDKNLSANPHKTIPFFARLGIRLEAIDDFSDVRDQVEAIVTKRNNIVHYNDDASDVGARDIIENVEVLKQYMEVLDSEISCSLNRLRID
;
A
#
# COMPACT_ATOMS: atom_id res chain seq x y z
N MET A 1 -16.81 -8.12 -5.22
CA MET A 1 -17.10 -6.71 -5.61
C MET A 1 -16.17 -6.36 -6.75
N PRO A 2 -16.48 -5.41 -7.65
CA PRO A 2 -15.50 -4.98 -8.63
C PRO A 2 -14.27 -4.40 -7.91
N HIS A 3 -13.07 -4.75 -8.38
CA HIS A 3 -11.82 -4.24 -7.84
C HIS A 3 -11.67 -2.74 -8.12
N THR A 4 -10.94 -2.02 -7.27
CA THR A 4 -10.58 -0.64 -7.56
C THR A 4 -9.66 -0.56 -8.78
N GLN A 5 -9.65 0.59 -9.47
CA GLN A 5 -8.72 0.81 -10.58
C GLN A 5 -7.26 0.71 -10.13
N GLN A 6 -6.97 1.11 -8.88
CA GLN A 6 -5.64 1.00 -8.27
C GLN A 6 -5.20 -0.46 -8.19
N TYR A 7 -6.10 -1.37 -7.81
CA TYR A 7 -5.80 -2.79 -7.77
C TYR A 7 -5.50 -3.33 -9.17
N VAL A 8 -6.36 -3.06 -10.15
CA VAL A 8 -6.19 -3.56 -11.53
C VAL A 8 -4.85 -3.12 -12.10
N THR A 9 -4.52 -1.83 -12.01
CA THR A 9 -3.25 -1.30 -12.52
C THR A 9 -2.04 -1.89 -11.81
N SER A 10 -2.09 -2.08 -10.49
CA SER A 10 -0.97 -2.67 -9.75
C SER A 10 -0.85 -4.18 -9.99
N GLN A 11 -1.96 -4.88 -10.23
CA GLN A 11 -1.96 -6.29 -10.62
C GLN A 11 -1.27 -6.49 -11.97
N GLU A 12 -1.56 -5.66 -12.97
CA GLU A 12 -0.89 -5.70 -14.29
C GLU A 12 0.63 -5.49 -14.18
N LEU A 13 1.08 -4.61 -13.28
CA LEU A 13 2.51 -4.39 -13.01
C LEU A 13 3.17 -5.63 -12.36
N MET A 14 2.47 -6.28 -11.43
CA MET A 14 2.94 -7.50 -10.78
C MET A 14 3.00 -8.66 -11.79
N ASP A 15 2.01 -8.81 -12.65
CA ASP A 15 1.98 -9.84 -13.69
C ASP A 15 3.10 -9.61 -14.73
N SER A 16 3.33 -8.36 -15.13
CA SER A 16 4.45 -8.00 -16.00
C SER A 16 5.81 -8.33 -15.37
N LEU A 17 5.94 -8.22 -14.04
CA LEU A 17 7.14 -8.62 -13.33
C LEU A 17 7.32 -10.14 -13.33
N VAL A 18 6.25 -10.92 -13.17
CA VAL A 18 6.29 -12.38 -13.28
C VAL A 18 6.78 -12.78 -14.66
N GLU A 19 6.21 -12.23 -15.73
CA GLU A 19 6.65 -12.50 -17.10
C GLU A 19 8.14 -12.18 -17.30
N LEU A 20 8.62 -11.06 -16.75
CA LEU A 20 10.03 -10.68 -16.83
C LEU A 20 10.94 -11.67 -16.10
N VAL A 21 10.53 -12.14 -14.92
CA VAL A 21 11.28 -13.12 -14.12
C VAL A 21 11.37 -14.45 -14.86
N GLU A 22 10.25 -14.93 -15.41
CA GLU A 22 10.22 -16.17 -16.20
C GLU A 22 11.11 -16.10 -17.44
N GLN A 23 11.06 -14.97 -18.18
CA GLN A 23 11.93 -14.77 -19.33
C GLN A 23 13.42 -14.68 -18.94
N SER A 24 13.71 -14.14 -17.77
CA SER A 24 15.09 -14.02 -17.29
C SER A 24 15.63 -15.38 -16.83
N GLU A 25 14.78 -16.21 -16.20
CA GLU A 25 15.12 -17.58 -15.82
C GLU A 25 15.48 -18.45 -17.03
N LEU A 26 14.72 -18.34 -18.13
CA LEU A 26 15.05 -19.03 -19.37
C LEU A 26 16.42 -18.63 -19.93
N ARG A 27 16.85 -17.37 -19.71
CA ARG A 27 18.16 -16.89 -20.14
C ARG A 27 19.29 -17.31 -19.20
N PHE A 28 19.05 -17.36 -17.88
CA PHE A 28 20.00 -17.91 -16.92
C PHE A 28 20.37 -19.36 -17.28
N GLN A 29 19.40 -20.15 -17.76
CA GLN A 29 19.59 -21.54 -18.14
C GLN A 29 20.23 -21.73 -19.54
N ALA A 30 20.27 -20.68 -20.37
CA ALA A 30 20.73 -20.75 -21.76
C ALA A 30 22.23 -20.46 -21.94
N ASP A 31 23.03 -20.47 -20.86
CA ASP A 31 24.46 -20.12 -20.87
C ASP A 31 24.71 -18.69 -21.41
N ASP A 32 23.78 -17.77 -21.11
CA ASP A 32 23.93 -16.34 -21.40
C ASP A 32 24.87 -15.72 -20.34
N ASP A 33 26.11 -15.42 -20.74
CA ASP A 33 27.17 -14.89 -19.87
C ASP A 33 26.71 -13.67 -19.04
N LEU A 34 25.90 -12.77 -19.61
CA LEU A 34 25.42 -11.57 -18.92
C LEU A 34 24.47 -11.94 -17.77
N PHE A 35 23.58 -12.89 -18.03
CA PHE A 35 22.58 -13.32 -17.07
C PHE A 35 23.21 -14.21 -15.99
N GLY A 36 24.08 -15.15 -16.37
CA GLY A 36 24.81 -16.01 -15.43
C GLY A 36 25.69 -15.22 -14.45
N GLU A 37 26.47 -14.24 -14.94
CA GLU A 37 27.36 -13.43 -14.11
C GLU A 37 26.63 -12.40 -13.22
N HIS A 38 25.38 -12.06 -13.55
CA HIS A 38 24.64 -11.00 -12.87
C HIS A 38 23.32 -11.44 -12.24
N MET A 39 23.08 -12.75 -12.10
CA MET A 39 21.86 -13.32 -11.52
C MET A 39 21.45 -12.64 -10.20
N ASN A 40 22.40 -12.45 -9.28
CA ASN A 40 22.14 -11.78 -8.00
C ASN A 40 21.62 -10.34 -8.18
N LEU A 41 22.16 -9.59 -9.15
CA LEU A 41 21.70 -8.22 -9.43
C LEU A 41 20.25 -8.23 -9.93
N PHE A 42 19.89 -9.17 -10.80
CA PHE A 42 18.53 -9.33 -11.30
C PHE A 42 17.56 -9.68 -10.18
N VAL A 43 17.86 -10.69 -9.37
CA VAL A 43 17.02 -11.10 -8.23
C VAL A 43 16.80 -9.93 -7.25
N LYS A 44 17.88 -9.22 -6.87
CA LYS A 44 17.79 -8.01 -6.04
C LYS A 44 16.86 -6.96 -6.66
N SER A 45 16.97 -6.75 -7.97
CA SER A 45 16.16 -5.77 -8.69
C SER A 45 14.67 -6.15 -8.67
N TYR A 46 14.33 -7.42 -8.89
CA TYR A 46 12.94 -7.89 -8.81
C TYR A 46 12.36 -7.74 -7.41
N MET A 47 13.12 -8.07 -6.37
CA MET A 47 12.68 -7.91 -4.97
C MET A 47 12.40 -6.45 -4.62
N VAL A 48 13.27 -5.54 -5.06
CA VAL A 48 13.06 -4.09 -4.88
C VAL A 48 11.82 -3.64 -5.64
N LEU A 49 11.65 -4.10 -6.88
CA LEU A 49 10.57 -3.67 -7.76
C LEU A 49 9.19 -4.12 -7.25
N MET A 50 9.03 -5.39 -6.84
CA MET A 50 7.76 -5.88 -6.28
C MET A 50 7.35 -5.12 -5.02
N CYS A 51 8.31 -4.80 -4.13
CA CYS A 51 8.03 -4.00 -2.94
C CYS A 51 7.68 -2.55 -3.28
N ALA A 52 8.30 -1.98 -4.30
CA ALA A 52 7.98 -0.64 -4.77
C ALA A 52 6.58 -0.58 -5.40
N TYR A 53 6.18 -1.61 -6.14
CA TYR A 53 4.82 -1.74 -6.68
C TYR A 53 3.78 -1.84 -5.55
N LEU A 54 4.03 -2.67 -4.53
CA LEU A 54 3.16 -2.73 -3.35
C LEU A 54 3.05 -1.38 -2.65
N GLU A 55 4.18 -0.68 -2.43
CA GLU A 55 4.17 0.62 -1.76
C GLU A 55 3.39 1.67 -2.54
N SER A 56 3.58 1.72 -3.86
CA SER A 56 2.81 2.59 -4.77
C SER A 56 1.32 2.28 -4.72
N TYR A 57 0.96 0.99 -4.77
CA TYR A 57 -0.41 0.53 -4.65
C TYR A 57 -1.07 1.03 -3.35
N LEU A 58 -0.44 0.78 -2.21
CA LEU A 58 -0.95 1.17 -0.89
C LEU A 58 -1.23 2.68 -0.82
N LYS A 59 -0.30 3.50 -1.32
CA LYS A 59 -0.44 4.96 -1.34
C LYS A 59 -1.58 5.41 -2.24
N ASN A 60 -1.69 4.85 -3.44
CA ASN A 60 -2.74 5.20 -4.39
C ASN A 60 -4.13 4.74 -3.89
N LEU A 61 -4.23 3.54 -3.33
CA LEU A 61 -5.48 2.99 -2.78
C LEU A 61 -5.99 3.84 -1.61
N THR A 62 -5.11 4.16 -0.66
CA THR A 62 -5.49 4.95 0.50
C THR A 62 -5.80 6.40 0.13
N LYS A 63 -5.05 6.98 -0.82
CA LYS A 63 -5.37 8.28 -1.39
C LYS A 63 -6.75 8.29 -2.04
N HIS A 64 -7.06 7.28 -2.84
CA HIS A 64 -8.38 7.14 -3.46
C HIS A 64 -9.50 7.12 -2.41
N TYR A 65 -9.34 6.34 -1.34
CA TYR A 65 -10.29 6.32 -0.23
C TYR A 65 -10.45 7.70 0.44
N ILE A 66 -9.34 8.36 0.78
CA ILE A 66 -9.34 9.67 1.43
C ILE A 66 -10.01 10.73 0.54
N ASP A 67 -9.67 10.76 -0.74
CA ASP A 67 -10.23 11.72 -1.70
C ASP A 67 -11.75 11.52 -1.83
N LYS A 68 -12.23 10.27 -1.89
CA LYS A 68 -13.66 9.95 -1.91
C LYS A 68 -14.41 10.40 -0.65
N VAL A 69 -13.80 10.21 0.52
CA VAL A 69 -14.37 10.69 1.78
C VAL A 69 -14.37 12.23 1.85
N ASP A 70 -13.31 12.88 1.38
CA ASP A 70 -13.24 14.35 1.35
C ASP A 70 -14.27 14.94 0.38
N GLU A 71 -14.43 14.35 -0.81
CA GLU A 71 -15.47 14.73 -1.78
C GLU A 71 -16.87 14.67 -1.15
N ALA A 72 -17.18 13.59 -0.42
CA ALA A 72 -18.47 13.46 0.27
C ALA A 72 -18.65 14.49 1.39
N LEU A 73 -17.60 14.81 2.14
CA LEU A 73 -17.61 15.84 3.18
C LEU A 73 -17.79 17.25 2.61
N VAL A 74 -17.12 17.56 1.50
CA VAL A 74 -17.22 18.86 0.82
C VAL A 74 -18.60 19.03 0.18
N ALA A 75 -19.20 17.95 -0.34
CA ALA A 75 -20.57 17.97 -0.89
C ALA A 75 -21.64 18.25 0.18
N SER A 76 -21.37 17.91 1.44
CA SER A 76 -22.24 18.18 2.59
C SER A 76 -21.57 19.18 3.55
N PRO A 77 -21.62 20.49 3.26
CA PRO A 77 -20.76 21.47 3.92
C PRO A 77 -21.05 21.58 5.43
N TYR A 78 -20.10 21.10 6.24
CA TYR A 78 -20.15 21.19 7.69
C TYR A 78 -19.23 22.30 8.22
N PRO A 79 -19.61 23.07 9.25
CA PRO A 79 -18.73 24.10 9.82
C PRO A 79 -17.49 23.49 10.48
N LYS A 80 -16.29 23.90 10.06
CA LYS A 80 -15.00 23.40 10.59
C LYS A 80 -14.84 23.61 12.10
N ASN A 81 -15.35 24.74 12.61
CA ASN A 81 -15.29 25.07 14.03
C ASN A 81 -16.15 24.13 14.90
N LEU A 82 -17.21 23.54 14.34
CA LEU A 82 -18.03 22.57 15.05
C LEU A 82 -17.23 21.30 15.37
N PHE A 83 -16.47 20.77 14.40
CA PHE A 83 -15.59 19.62 14.63
C PHE A 83 -14.41 19.95 15.55
N ARG A 84 -13.80 21.14 15.40
CA ARG A 84 -12.72 21.57 16.31
C ARG A 84 -13.21 21.60 17.76
N TRP A 85 -14.40 22.15 18.00
CA TRP A 85 -15.00 22.16 19.33
C TRP A 85 -15.37 20.76 19.83
N SER A 86 -15.88 19.87 18.97
CA SER A 86 -16.24 18.50 19.36
C SER A 86 -15.04 17.66 19.80
N VAL A 87 -13.86 17.89 19.21
CA VAL A 87 -12.61 17.20 19.56
C VAL A 87 -11.90 17.86 20.76
N GLN A 88 -11.78 19.19 20.76
CA GLN A 88 -11.00 19.91 21.77
C GLN A 88 -11.78 20.24 23.04
N ARG A 89 -13.13 20.28 22.98
CA ARG A 89 -14.05 20.56 24.10
C ARG A 89 -13.65 21.82 24.86
N GLU A 90 -13.40 21.70 26.17
CA GLU A 90 -13.02 22.80 27.07
C GLU A 90 -11.69 23.47 26.68
N LYS A 91 -10.84 22.80 25.89
CA LYS A 91 -9.59 23.36 25.37
C LYS A 91 -9.77 24.23 24.13
N TYR A 92 -10.96 24.18 23.49
CA TYR A 92 -11.25 25.03 22.35
C TYR A 92 -11.36 26.48 22.82
N LYS A 93 -10.34 27.28 22.50
CA LYS A 93 -10.39 28.73 22.67
C LYS A 93 -10.76 29.32 21.33
N HIS A 94 -11.71 30.24 21.31
CA HIS A 94 -12.01 31.01 20.12
C HIS A 94 -10.77 31.86 19.79
N SER A 95 -9.92 31.36 18.89
CA SER A 95 -8.86 32.18 18.32
C SER A 95 -9.53 33.11 17.32
N ASN A 96 -9.43 34.41 17.58
CA ASN A 96 -9.93 35.46 16.71
C ASN A 96 -9.36 35.26 15.30
N ASP A 97 -10.24 34.93 14.36
CA ASP A 97 -10.23 35.46 13.00
C ASP A 97 -11.66 35.57 12.42
N GLY A 98 -12.71 35.10 13.12
CA GLY A 98 -14.09 35.16 12.63
C GLY A 98 -14.36 34.31 11.37
N ILE A 99 -13.36 33.55 10.91
CA ILE A 99 -13.44 32.73 9.71
C ILE A 99 -14.27 31.47 10.01
N CYS A 100 -15.43 31.40 9.38
CA CYS A 100 -16.31 30.24 9.33
C CYS A 100 -16.04 29.44 8.05
N GLU A 101 -14.95 28.68 8.02
CA GLU A 101 -14.65 27.74 6.94
C GLU A 101 -15.51 26.46 7.04
N PHE A 102 -15.75 25.84 5.89
CA PHE A 102 -16.27 24.47 5.83
C PHE A 102 -15.17 23.45 6.09
N PHE A 103 -15.56 22.32 6.64
CA PHE A 103 -14.66 21.22 6.97
C PHE A 103 -14.24 20.47 5.70
N SER A 104 -12.94 20.19 5.62
CA SER A 104 -12.33 19.22 4.73
C SER A 104 -11.28 18.46 5.51
N LEU A 105 -10.92 17.25 5.06
CA LEU A 105 -9.88 16.43 5.67
C LEU A 105 -8.50 17.11 5.58
N GLY A 106 -8.21 17.74 4.44
CA GLY A 106 -6.94 18.45 4.22
C GLY A 106 -5.71 17.54 4.31
N ILE A 107 -5.87 16.24 4.08
CA ILE A 107 -4.77 15.26 4.09
C ILE A 107 -4.09 15.29 2.72
N SER A 108 -2.80 15.61 2.71
CA SER A 108 -2.00 15.68 1.49
C SER A 108 -1.35 14.35 1.12
N SER A 109 -0.88 14.21 -0.12
CA SER A 109 -0.06 13.05 -0.53
C SER A 109 1.19 12.92 0.34
N ASP A 110 1.82 14.04 0.74
CA ASP A 110 2.97 14.05 1.64
C ASP A 110 2.64 13.46 3.02
N ASP A 111 1.42 13.67 3.53
CA ASP A 111 0.97 13.09 4.78
C ASP A 111 0.84 11.57 4.68
N ILE A 112 0.35 11.07 3.53
CA ILE A 112 0.27 9.63 3.23
C ILE A 112 1.68 9.04 3.12
N ASP A 113 2.55 9.65 2.30
CA ASP A 113 3.91 9.18 2.04
C ASP A 113 4.77 9.04 3.31
N LYS A 114 4.61 9.95 4.27
CA LYS A 114 5.36 9.91 5.54
C LYS A 114 4.87 8.83 6.50
N ASN A 115 3.63 8.38 6.35
CA ASN A 115 2.97 7.52 7.32
C ASN A 115 2.67 6.11 6.80
N LEU A 116 2.82 5.85 5.50
CA LEU A 116 2.50 4.58 4.86
C LEU A 116 3.69 4.02 4.09
N SER A 117 3.87 2.70 4.13
CA SER A 117 4.91 1.98 3.38
C SER A 117 4.48 0.53 3.14
N ALA A 118 5.23 -0.22 2.33
CA ALA A 118 5.01 -1.67 2.18
C ALA A 118 5.10 -2.48 3.49
N ASN A 119 5.73 -1.96 4.55
CA ASN A 119 5.85 -2.66 5.83
C ASN A 119 4.49 -2.72 6.58
N PRO A 120 3.96 -3.93 6.89
CA PRO A 120 2.71 -4.08 7.62
C PRO A 120 2.64 -3.35 8.97
N HIS A 121 3.76 -3.19 9.68
CA HIS A 121 3.84 -2.43 10.94
C HIS A 121 3.46 -0.96 10.78
N LYS A 122 3.59 -0.40 9.57
CA LYS A 122 3.10 0.95 9.25
C LYS A 122 1.71 0.93 8.62
N THR A 123 1.41 -0.07 7.79
CA THR A 123 0.12 -0.20 7.10
C THR A 123 -1.04 -0.39 8.07
N ILE A 124 -0.92 -1.29 9.04
CA ILE A 124 -1.98 -1.59 10.02
C ILE A 124 -2.43 -0.34 10.80
N PRO A 125 -1.53 0.40 11.50
CA PRO A 125 -1.94 1.59 12.23
C PRO A 125 -2.40 2.71 11.29
N PHE A 126 -1.95 2.76 10.04
CA PHE A 126 -2.45 3.72 9.06
C PHE A 126 -3.91 3.43 8.70
N PHE A 127 -4.25 2.18 8.35
CA PHE A 127 -5.62 1.78 8.04
C PHE A 127 -6.57 1.94 9.23
N ALA A 128 -6.09 1.75 10.45
CA ALA A 128 -6.88 2.04 11.65
C ALA A 128 -7.31 3.52 11.73
N ARG A 129 -6.50 4.47 11.23
CA ARG A 129 -6.88 5.90 11.14
C ARG A 129 -8.00 6.14 10.12
N LEU A 130 -8.10 5.28 9.10
CA LEU A 130 -9.19 5.28 8.12
C LEU A 130 -10.47 4.61 8.66
N GLY A 131 -10.45 4.10 9.90
CA GLY A 131 -11.56 3.34 10.47
C GLY A 131 -11.61 1.88 10.03
N ILE A 132 -10.56 1.38 9.39
CA ILE A 132 -10.47 -0.01 8.90
C ILE A 132 -9.58 -0.82 9.85
N ARG A 133 -10.11 -1.91 10.39
CA ARG A 133 -9.39 -2.78 11.34
C ARG A 133 -8.90 -4.04 10.63
N LEU A 134 -7.69 -3.97 10.05
CA LEU A 134 -7.13 -5.08 9.28
C LEU A 134 -6.95 -6.36 10.10
N GLU A 135 -6.59 -6.26 11.38
CA GLU A 135 -6.41 -7.41 12.27
C GLU A 135 -7.72 -8.14 12.63
N ALA A 136 -8.88 -7.59 12.25
CA ALA A 136 -10.17 -8.23 12.45
C ALA A 136 -10.60 -9.06 11.23
N ILE A 137 -9.80 -9.11 10.17
CA ILE A 137 -10.08 -9.86 8.95
C ILE A 137 -9.53 -11.28 9.12
N ASP A 138 -10.35 -12.27 8.82
CA ASP A 138 -9.93 -13.67 8.81
C ASP A 138 -8.78 -13.87 7.79
N ASP A 139 -7.81 -14.72 8.13
CA ASP A 139 -6.64 -15.06 7.30
C ASP A 139 -5.67 -13.89 6.99
N PHE A 140 -5.94 -12.66 7.45
CA PHE A 140 -5.01 -11.54 7.27
C PHE A 140 -3.68 -11.74 7.99
N SER A 141 -3.68 -12.45 9.13
CA SER A 141 -2.44 -12.73 9.89
C SER A 141 -1.41 -13.46 9.05
N ASP A 142 -1.86 -14.45 8.28
CA ASP A 142 -0.98 -15.37 7.57
C ASP A 142 -0.36 -14.68 6.35
N VAL A 143 -1.15 -13.87 5.64
CA VAL A 143 -0.66 -13.06 4.54
C VAL A 143 0.23 -11.92 5.05
N ARG A 144 -0.13 -11.28 6.17
CA ARG A 144 0.67 -10.23 6.81
C ARG A 144 2.09 -10.71 7.14
N ASP A 145 2.21 -11.88 7.77
CA ASP A 145 3.51 -12.40 8.22
C ASP A 145 4.43 -12.72 7.03
N GLN A 146 3.86 -13.21 5.93
CA GLN A 146 4.61 -13.45 4.69
C GLN A 146 5.07 -12.13 4.04
N VAL A 147 4.18 -11.13 3.95
CA VAL A 147 4.54 -9.79 3.44
C VAL A 147 5.62 -9.14 4.30
N GLU A 148 5.55 -9.29 5.62
CA GLU A 148 6.59 -8.79 6.54
C GLU A 148 7.95 -9.43 6.26
N ALA A 149 8.00 -10.74 6.05
CA ALA A 149 9.23 -11.45 5.68
C ALA A 149 9.82 -10.94 4.35
N ILE A 150 8.97 -10.77 3.33
CA ILE A 150 9.36 -10.25 2.01
C ILE A 150 9.96 -8.84 2.13
N VAL A 151 9.26 -7.94 2.82
CA VAL A 151 9.71 -6.55 2.99
C VAL A 151 10.99 -6.47 3.82
N THR A 152 11.14 -7.35 4.82
CA THR A 152 12.36 -7.43 5.63
C THR A 152 13.56 -7.88 4.80
N LYS A 153 13.41 -8.93 3.97
CA LYS A 153 14.48 -9.36 3.06
C LYS A 153 14.85 -8.25 2.06
N ARG A 154 13.85 -7.56 1.48
CA ARG A 154 14.11 -6.39 0.62
C ARG A 154 14.88 -5.30 1.36
N ASN A 155 14.50 -4.98 2.60
CA ASN A 155 15.20 -3.96 3.39
C ASN A 155 16.66 -4.35 3.64
N ASN A 156 16.94 -5.64 3.86
CA ASN A 156 18.31 -6.12 4.01
C ASN A 156 19.12 -5.97 2.71
N ILE A 157 18.53 -6.30 1.57
CA ILE A 157 19.15 -6.09 0.25
C ILE A 157 19.46 -4.61 0.02
N VAL A 158 18.51 -3.71 0.31
CA VAL A 158 18.68 -2.26 0.06
C VAL A 158 19.66 -1.61 1.03
N HIS A 159 19.57 -1.91 2.33
CA HIS A 159 20.31 -1.19 3.37
C HIS A 159 21.64 -1.83 3.73
N TYR A 160 21.78 -3.15 3.57
CA TYR A 160 22.99 -3.88 3.93
C TYR A 160 23.68 -4.52 2.72
N ASN A 161 23.18 -4.27 1.51
CA ASN A 161 23.63 -4.92 0.28
C ASN A 161 23.68 -6.45 0.42
N ASP A 162 22.74 -6.99 1.20
CA ASP A 162 22.66 -8.42 1.49
C ASP A 162 22.58 -9.23 0.20
N ASP A 163 23.14 -10.43 0.21
CA ASP A 163 23.09 -11.30 -0.97
C ASP A 163 21.65 -11.84 -1.15
N ALA A 164 21.24 -12.01 -2.40
CA ALA A 164 19.96 -12.63 -2.77
C ALA A 164 20.18 -13.96 -3.50
N SER A 165 21.39 -14.54 -3.42
CA SER A 165 21.71 -15.86 -3.98
C SER A 165 20.90 -17.01 -3.37
N ASP A 166 20.27 -16.79 -2.21
CA ASP A 166 19.33 -17.71 -1.57
C ASP A 166 17.89 -17.63 -2.12
N VAL A 167 17.62 -16.72 -3.06
CA VAL A 167 16.30 -16.49 -3.64
C VAL A 167 16.34 -16.81 -5.13
N GLY A 168 15.56 -17.81 -5.56
CA GLY A 168 15.40 -18.18 -6.96
C GLY A 168 14.23 -17.47 -7.65
N ALA A 169 14.12 -17.64 -8.97
CA ALA A 169 13.00 -17.09 -9.75
C ALA A 169 11.64 -17.56 -9.22
N ARG A 170 11.53 -18.82 -8.79
CA ARG A 170 10.31 -19.37 -8.19
C ARG A 170 9.91 -18.63 -6.90
N ASP A 171 10.86 -18.33 -6.03
CA ASP A 171 10.60 -17.59 -4.80
C ASP A 171 10.09 -16.18 -5.10
N ILE A 172 10.63 -15.52 -6.15
CA ILE A 172 10.13 -14.22 -6.59
C ILE A 172 8.67 -14.32 -7.05
N ILE A 173 8.33 -15.32 -7.86
CA ILE A 173 6.96 -15.52 -8.35
C ILE A 173 6.00 -15.80 -7.19
N GLU A 174 6.38 -16.69 -6.27
CA GLU A 174 5.58 -17.02 -5.07
C GLU A 174 5.40 -15.77 -4.19
N ASN A 175 6.45 -14.97 -4.01
CA ASN A 175 6.34 -13.69 -3.30
C ASN A 175 5.38 -12.72 -3.97
N VAL A 176 5.41 -12.60 -5.31
CA VAL A 176 4.47 -11.74 -6.05
C VAL A 176 3.02 -12.18 -5.83
N GLU A 177 2.74 -13.48 -5.83
CA GLU A 177 1.40 -13.99 -5.55
C GLU A 177 0.94 -13.67 -4.11
N VAL A 178 1.83 -13.79 -3.11
CA VAL A 178 1.55 -13.34 -1.74
C VAL A 178 1.23 -11.85 -1.69
N LEU A 179 1.99 -11.01 -2.41
CA LEU A 179 1.73 -9.58 -2.45
C LEU A 179 0.38 -9.26 -3.12
N LYS A 180 0.01 -9.99 -4.18
CA LYS A 180 -1.31 -9.85 -4.84
C LYS A 180 -2.46 -10.24 -3.91
N GLN A 181 -2.32 -11.32 -3.14
CA GLN A 181 -3.31 -11.70 -2.11
C GLN A 181 -3.46 -10.61 -1.05
N TYR A 182 -2.33 -10.03 -0.59
CA TYR A 182 -2.36 -8.92 0.35
C TYR A 182 -3.08 -7.69 -0.24
N MET A 183 -2.80 -7.35 -1.49
CA MET A 183 -3.49 -6.27 -2.20
C MET A 183 -5.00 -6.53 -2.28
N GLU A 184 -5.41 -7.76 -2.62
CA GLU A 184 -6.82 -8.14 -2.75
C GLU A 184 -7.60 -7.97 -1.45
N VAL A 185 -7.02 -8.39 -0.32
CA VAL A 185 -7.62 -8.22 1.01
C VAL A 185 -7.86 -6.73 1.32
N LEU A 186 -6.87 -5.88 1.05
CA LEU A 186 -6.97 -4.44 1.30
C LEU A 186 -7.96 -3.75 0.36
N ASP A 187 -7.98 -4.15 -0.91
CA ASP A 187 -8.92 -3.64 -1.92
C ASP A 187 -10.37 -3.91 -1.53
N SER A 188 -10.63 -5.14 -1.07
CA SER A 188 -11.94 -5.59 -0.60
C SER A 188 -12.43 -4.76 0.57
N GLU A 189 -11.57 -4.49 1.56
CA GLU A 189 -11.94 -3.70 2.74
C GLU A 189 -12.17 -2.23 2.44
N ILE A 190 -11.37 -1.64 1.55
CA ILE A 190 -11.57 -0.26 1.10
C ILE A 190 -12.90 -0.14 0.35
N SER A 191 -13.17 -1.07 -0.56
CA SER A 191 -14.43 -1.13 -1.30
C SER A 191 -15.64 -1.34 -0.37
N CYS A 192 -15.54 -2.26 0.58
CA CYS A 192 -16.58 -2.46 1.60
C CYS A 192 -16.80 -1.20 2.44
N SER A 193 -15.73 -0.50 2.80
CA SER A 193 -15.80 0.72 3.63
C SER A 193 -16.45 1.87 2.89
N LEU A 194 -16.09 2.12 1.62
CA LEU A 194 -16.76 3.13 0.78
C LEU A 194 -18.25 2.84 0.62
N ASN A 195 -18.61 1.58 0.36
CA ASN A 195 -20.01 1.14 0.28
C ASN A 195 -20.78 1.37 1.59
N ARG A 196 -20.18 1.07 2.76
CA ARG A 196 -20.79 1.33 4.07
C ARG A 196 -21.03 2.82 4.31
N LEU A 197 -20.14 3.67 3.82
CA LEU A 197 -20.27 5.13 3.89
C LEU A 197 -21.27 5.67 2.85
N ARG A 198 -21.75 4.84 1.92
CA ARG A 198 -22.61 5.22 0.79
C ARG A 198 -21.95 6.29 -0.10
N ILE A 199 -20.65 6.11 -0.32
CA ILE A 199 -19.84 6.96 -1.18
C ILE A 199 -19.57 6.17 -2.46
N ASP A 200 -20.01 6.72 -3.60
CA ASP A 200 -19.78 6.18 -4.94
C ASP A 200 -18.40 6.56 -5.49
#